data_AF-K1TKN2-F1
#
_entry.id   AF-K1TKN2-F1
#
_cell.length_a   1.000
_cell.length_b   1.000
_cell.length_c   1.000
_cell.angle_alpha   90.00
_cell.angle_beta   90.00
_cell.angle_gamma   90.00
#
_symmetry.space_group_name_H-M   'P 1'
#
loop_
_entity.id
_entity.type
_entity.pdbx_description
1 polymer ?
#
loop_
_entity_poly.entity_id
_entity_poly.type
_entity_poly.pdbx_seq_one_letter_code
_entity_poly.pdbx_strand_id
1 'polypeptide(L)'
;PDYIIEDAKSHIDSDNEQFEDVLSEIERQRIQIEKDQETIAVYKSQIKSLKRDYELKTEKLNEQRDKILNKAREEAVDILKEAKETADEAIKTINKYGKSGNTREMEKSRSNVGAKLKKNQVGSSIKAAKPKKAYKPSDFKLGTGVKVLSMNLNGTVASLPNAAGNLTVKMGILNSKVNIRDLEIIDEP
;
A
#
# COMPACT_ATOMS: atom_id res chain seq x y z
N PRO A 1 85.30 18.28 -7.41
CA PRO A 1 84.61 18.33 -8.73
C PRO A 1 83.54 17.25 -8.87
N ASP A 2 83.80 16.03 -8.40
CA ASP A 2 82.88 14.88 -8.55
C ASP A 2 81.58 14.99 -7.74
N TYR A 3 81.59 15.68 -6.59
CA TYR A 3 80.40 15.89 -5.76
C TYR A 3 79.26 16.63 -6.49
N ILE A 4 79.59 17.55 -7.40
CA ILE A 4 78.60 18.30 -8.18
C ILE A 4 77.93 17.40 -9.24
N ILE A 5 78.63 16.37 -9.71
CA ILE A 5 78.16 15.45 -10.74
C ILE A 5 77.23 14.39 -10.13
N GLU A 6 77.52 13.91 -8.92
CA GLU A 6 76.62 13.00 -8.19
C GLU A 6 75.31 13.67 -7.76
N ASP A 7 75.40 14.89 -7.24
CA ASP A 7 74.23 15.66 -6.79
C ASP A 7 73.28 15.95 -7.97
N ALA A 8 73.84 16.36 -9.12
CA ALA A 8 73.10 16.56 -10.36
C ALA A 8 72.47 15.26 -10.91
N LYS A 9 73.11 14.09 -10.72
CA LYS A 9 72.52 12.80 -11.10
C LYS A 9 71.32 12.44 -10.23
N SER A 10 71.41 12.66 -8.92
CA SER A 10 70.31 12.33 -8.00
C SER A 10 69.07 13.19 -8.23
N HIS A 11 69.26 14.48 -8.55
CA HIS A 11 68.17 15.39 -8.88
C HIS A 11 67.50 15.06 -10.22
N ILE A 12 68.27 14.62 -11.21
CA ILE A 12 67.71 14.18 -12.49
C ILE A 12 66.89 12.90 -12.33
N ASP A 13 67.31 11.94 -11.50
CA ASP A 13 66.52 10.73 -11.22
C ASP A 13 65.22 11.07 -10.45
N SER A 14 65.25 12.00 -9.49
CA SER A 14 64.05 12.40 -8.75
C SER A 14 63.01 13.11 -9.61
N ASP A 15 63.46 13.98 -10.53
CA ASP A 15 62.56 14.71 -11.43
C ASP A 15 61.90 13.77 -12.45
N ASN A 16 62.62 12.72 -12.86
CA ASN A 16 62.09 11.70 -13.76
C ASN A 16 61.03 10.82 -13.06
N GLU A 17 61.24 10.47 -11.79
CA GLU A 17 60.28 9.72 -10.98
C GLU A 17 58.97 10.51 -10.76
N GLN A 18 59.07 11.82 -10.48
CA GLN A 18 57.90 12.70 -10.37
C GLN A 18 57.12 12.82 -11.68
N PHE A 19 57.82 12.82 -12.83
CA PHE A 19 57.15 12.89 -14.13
C PHE A 19 56.36 11.60 -14.42
N GLU A 20 56.94 10.44 -14.14
CA GLU A 20 56.27 9.14 -14.28
C GLU A 20 55.06 9.01 -13.35
N ASP A 21 55.14 9.54 -12.12
CA ASP A 21 54.02 9.56 -11.18
C ASP A 21 52.83 10.38 -11.71
N VAL A 22 53.09 11.58 -12.25
CA VAL A 22 52.07 12.44 -12.86
C VAL A 22 51.47 11.77 -14.10
N LEU A 23 52.30 11.14 -14.93
CA LEU A 23 51.84 10.42 -16.12
C LEU A 23 50.93 9.24 -15.74
N SER A 24 51.32 8.49 -14.70
CA SER A 24 50.56 7.37 -14.15
C SER A 24 49.23 7.84 -13.56
N GLU A 25 49.21 9.00 -12.89
CA GLU A 25 47.99 9.57 -12.34
C GLU A 25 47.01 10.03 -13.43
N ILE A 26 47.51 10.67 -14.50
CA ILE A 26 46.69 11.08 -15.64
C ILE A 26 46.08 9.85 -16.33
N GLU A 27 46.85 8.79 -16.53
CA GLU A 27 46.34 7.57 -17.17
C GLU A 27 45.30 6.88 -16.26
N ARG A 28 45.55 6.81 -14.95
CA ARG A 28 44.55 6.32 -13.97
C ARG A 28 43.26 7.14 -14.03
N GLN A 29 43.37 8.47 -14.05
CA GLN A 29 42.22 9.36 -14.14
C GLN A 29 41.46 9.18 -15.47
N ARG A 30 42.18 9.03 -16.58
CA ARG A 30 41.56 8.79 -17.89
C ARG A 30 40.75 7.50 -17.90
N ILE A 31 41.33 6.40 -17.42
CA ILE A 31 40.65 5.10 -17.33
C ILE A 31 39.43 5.20 -16.40
N GLN A 32 39.56 5.92 -15.28
CA GLN A 32 38.45 6.13 -14.35
C GLN A 32 37.31 6.92 -15.00
N ILE A 33 37.62 8.01 -15.71
CA ILE A 33 36.63 8.83 -16.41
C ILE A 33 35.90 8.00 -17.47
N GLU A 34 36.61 7.14 -18.20
CA GLU A 34 35.99 6.27 -19.22
C GLU A 34 35.00 5.29 -18.58
N LYS A 35 35.39 4.64 -17.47
CA LYS A 35 34.50 3.75 -16.70
C LYS A 35 33.31 4.49 -16.11
N ASP A 36 33.53 5.70 -15.59
CA ASP A 36 32.47 6.53 -15.03
C ASP A 36 31.48 6.96 -16.12
N GLN A 37 31.96 7.30 -17.31
CA GLN A 37 31.11 7.64 -18.46
C GLN A 37 30.25 6.45 -18.89
N GLU A 38 30.81 5.25 -18.97
CA GLU A 38 30.05 4.03 -19.28
C GLU A 38 28.98 3.77 -18.22
N THR A 39 29.36 3.87 -16.94
CA THR A 39 28.46 3.67 -15.80
C THR A 39 27.32 4.71 -15.80
N ILE A 40 27.63 5.98 -16.07
CA ILE A 40 26.64 7.06 -16.20
C ILE A 40 25.70 6.80 -17.37
N ALA A 41 26.19 6.31 -18.50
CA ALA A 41 25.36 5.99 -19.66
C ALA A 41 24.35 4.87 -19.33
N VAL A 42 24.82 3.82 -18.65
CA VAL A 42 23.97 2.72 -18.18
C VAL A 42 22.91 3.24 -17.20
N TYR A 43 23.30 4.03 -16.19
CA TYR A 43 22.34 4.59 -15.24
C TYR A 43 21.33 5.54 -15.89
N LYS A 44 21.75 6.39 -16.83
CA LYS A 44 20.83 7.25 -17.59
C LYS A 44 19.80 6.42 -18.36
N SER A 45 20.22 5.32 -18.97
CA SER A 45 19.31 4.38 -19.66
C SER A 45 18.31 3.75 -18.69
N GLN A 46 18.78 3.26 -17.54
CA GLN A 46 17.93 2.67 -16.50
C GLN A 46 16.92 3.68 -15.95
N ILE A 47 17.35 4.90 -15.66
CA ILE A 47 16.47 5.98 -15.17
C ILE A 47 15.40 6.32 -16.22
N LYS A 48 15.78 6.37 -17.50
CA LYS A 48 14.83 6.65 -18.59
C LYS A 48 13.77 5.55 -18.70
N SER A 49 14.17 4.29 -18.62
CA SER A 49 13.25 3.15 -18.63
C SER A 49 12.33 3.16 -17.40
N LEU A 50 12.90 3.37 -16.20
CA LEU A 50 12.14 3.43 -14.95
C LEU A 50 11.12 4.57 -14.97
N LYS A 51 11.51 5.76 -15.47
CA LYS A 51 10.62 6.91 -15.62
C LYS A 51 9.45 6.59 -16.55
N ARG A 52 9.73 5.95 -17.69
CA ARG A 52 8.69 5.51 -18.64
C ARG A 52 7.71 4.53 -18.01
N ASP A 53 8.22 3.54 -17.27
CA ASP A 53 7.38 2.56 -16.58
C ASP A 53 6.52 3.21 -15.50
N TYR A 54 7.08 4.18 -14.79
CA TYR A 54 6.37 4.95 -13.78
C TYR A 54 5.25 5.79 -14.39
N GLU A 55 5.52 6.49 -15.49
CA GLU A 55 4.52 7.28 -16.23
C GLU A 55 3.36 6.38 -16.71
N LEU A 56 3.67 5.23 -17.33
CA LEU A 56 2.67 4.26 -17.78
C LEU A 56 1.82 3.69 -16.62
N LYS A 57 2.44 3.38 -15.48
CA LYS A 57 1.71 2.92 -14.29
C LYS A 57 0.81 4.02 -13.73
N THR A 58 1.30 5.25 -13.70
CA THR A 58 0.55 6.41 -13.21
C THR A 58 -0.66 6.70 -14.09
N GLU A 59 -0.49 6.66 -15.41
CA GLU A 59 -1.57 6.81 -16.38
C GLU A 59 -2.66 5.73 -16.18
N LYS A 60 -2.26 4.46 -16.11
CA LYS A 60 -3.20 3.36 -15.84
C LYS A 60 -3.93 3.49 -14.51
N LEU A 61 -3.25 3.95 -13.46
CA LEU A 61 -3.87 4.19 -12.16
C LEU A 61 -4.89 5.32 -12.23
N ASN A 62 -4.59 6.40 -12.95
CA ASN A 62 -5.51 7.51 -13.15
C ASN A 62 -6.74 7.07 -13.94
N GLU A 63 -6.57 6.32 -15.04
CA GLU A 63 -7.69 5.77 -15.80
C GLU A 63 -8.59 4.84 -14.95
N GLN A 64 -7.98 3.98 -14.12
CA GLN A 64 -8.73 3.10 -13.22
C GLN A 64 -9.47 3.90 -12.15
N ARG A 65 -8.81 4.92 -11.58
CA ARG A 65 -9.42 5.83 -10.61
C ARG A 65 -10.62 6.54 -11.20
N ASP A 66 -10.50 7.08 -12.41
CA ASP A 66 -11.59 7.79 -13.07
C ASP A 66 -12.74 6.85 -13.44
N LYS A 67 -12.45 5.62 -13.89
CA LYS A 67 -13.49 4.59 -14.11
C LYS A 67 -14.24 4.26 -12.83
N ILE A 68 -13.54 4.07 -11.72
CA ILE A 68 -14.18 3.79 -10.41
C ILE A 68 -15.01 4.98 -9.95
N LEU A 69 -14.50 6.21 -10.08
CA LEU A 69 -15.22 7.42 -9.70
C LEU A 69 -16.47 7.63 -10.55
N ASN A 70 -16.39 7.41 -11.86
CA ASN A 70 -17.54 7.54 -12.75
C ASN A 70 -18.58 6.46 -12.46
N LYS A 71 -18.17 5.20 -12.27
CA LYS A 71 -19.08 4.13 -11.88
C LYS A 71 -19.76 4.41 -10.53
N ALA A 72 -19.00 4.90 -9.55
CA ALA A 72 -19.56 5.28 -8.25
C ALA A 72 -20.55 6.44 -8.35
N ARG A 73 -20.31 7.41 -9.24
CA ARG A 73 -21.27 8.50 -9.53
C ARG A 73 -22.53 7.98 -10.20
N GLU A 74 -22.42 7.09 -11.18
CA GLU A 74 -23.57 6.45 -11.83
C GLU A 74 -24.40 5.67 -10.80
N GLU A 75 -23.76 4.80 -10.00
CA GLU A 75 -24.43 4.06 -8.93
C GLU A 75 -25.09 5.00 -7.90
N ALA A 76 -24.44 6.11 -7.56
CA ALA A 76 -25.02 7.11 -6.65
C ALA A 76 -26.27 7.78 -7.26
N VAL A 77 -26.25 8.11 -8.55
CA VAL A 77 -27.40 8.67 -9.26
C VAL A 77 -28.55 7.66 -9.30
N ASP A 78 -28.26 6.39 -9.58
CA ASP A 78 -29.26 5.32 -9.58
C ASP A 78 -29.89 5.12 -8.20
N ILE A 79 -29.07 5.11 -7.14
CA ILE A 79 -29.56 5.03 -5.76
C ILE A 79 -30.45 6.23 -5.42
N LEU A 80 -30.06 7.44 -5.82
CA LEU A 80 -30.88 8.65 -5.61
C LEU A 80 -32.21 8.58 -6.37
N LYS A 81 -32.20 8.01 -7.57
CA LYS A 81 -33.42 7.80 -8.37
C LYS A 81 -34.33 6.77 -7.72
N GLU A 82 -33.79 5.62 -7.30
CA GLU A 82 -34.55 4.57 -6.59
C GLU A 82 -35.13 5.12 -5.27
N ALA A 83 -34.35 5.92 -4.54
CA ALA A 83 -34.81 6.56 -3.31
C ALA A 83 -35.97 7.54 -3.57
N LYS A 84 -35.90 8.34 -4.64
CA LYS A 84 -36.99 9.24 -5.06
C LYS A 84 -38.24 8.47 -5.46
N GLU A 85 -38.11 7.44 -6.29
CA GLU A 85 -39.24 6.59 -6.69
C GLU A 85 -39.90 5.93 -5.48
N THR A 86 -39.10 5.39 -4.56
CA THR A 86 -39.59 4.79 -3.31
C THR A 86 -40.29 5.82 -2.42
N ALA A 87 -39.77 7.04 -2.35
CA ALA A 87 -40.40 8.13 -1.60
C ALA A 87 -41.73 8.57 -2.23
N ASP A 88 -41.78 8.70 -3.55
CA ASP A 88 -43.00 9.04 -4.29
C ASP A 88 -44.07 7.96 -4.16
N GLU A 89 -43.68 6.67 -4.23
CA GLU A 89 -44.57 5.55 -3.93
C GLU A 89 -45.08 5.60 -2.49
N ALA A 90 -44.21 5.86 -1.52
CA ALA A 90 -44.60 6.01 -0.12
C ALA A 90 -45.61 7.15 0.06
N ILE A 91 -45.38 8.32 -0.55
CA ILE A 91 -46.30 9.45 -0.51
C ILE A 91 -47.65 9.09 -1.16
N LYS A 92 -47.64 8.45 -2.33
CA LYS A 92 -48.87 7.97 -3.00
C LYS A 92 -49.65 7.01 -2.12
N THR A 93 -48.98 6.04 -1.48
CA THR A 93 -49.63 5.08 -0.58
C THR A 93 -50.19 5.76 0.66
N ILE A 94 -49.45 6.68 1.29
CA ILE A 94 -49.93 7.48 2.43
C ILE A 94 -51.14 8.32 2.04
N ASN A 95 -51.14 8.98 0.89
CA ASN A 95 -52.27 9.78 0.42
C ASN A 95 -53.52 8.91 0.09
N LYS A 96 -53.32 7.69 -0.43
CA LYS A 96 -54.40 6.75 -0.76
C LYS A 96 -55.02 6.09 0.48
N TYR A 97 -54.19 5.60 1.40
CA TYR A 97 -54.64 4.85 2.58
C TYR A 97 -54.90 5.74 3.80
N GLY A 98 -54.25 6.91 3.88
CA GLY A 98 -54.48 7.92 4.93
C GLY A 98 -55.85 8.59 4.86
N LYS A 99 -56.46 8.67 3.66
CA LYS A 99 -57.84 9.17 3.49
C LYS A 99 -58.92 8.11 3.75
N SER A 100 -58.58 6.82 3.72
CA SER A 100 -59.54 5.72 3.82
C SER A 100 -59.55 5.01 5.18
N GLY A 101 -58.66 5.37 6.12
CA GLY A 101 -58.65 4.86 7.49
C GLY A 101 -58.24 3.37 7.63
N ASN A 102 -57.78 2.73 6.55
CA ASN A 102 -57.47 1.30 6.52
C ASN A 102 -56.08 1.01 7.10
N THR A 103 -55.97 0.98 8.43
CA THR A 103 -54.71 0.80 9.20
C THR A 103 -53.96 -0.50 8.88
N ARG A 104 -54.68 -1.57 8.50
CA ARG A 104 -54.10 -2.91 8.27
C ARG A 104 -53.24 -3.00 6.99
N GLU A 105 -53.57 -2.23 5.96
CA GLU A 105 -52.79 -2.16 4.72
C GLU A 105 -51.58 -1.22 4.87
N MET A 106 -51.69 -0.20 5.71
CA MET A 106 -50.60 0.72 6.05
C MET A 106 -49.48 0.06 6.87
N GLU A 107 -49.81 -0.89 7.76
CA GLU A 107 -48.83 -1.70 8.50
C GLU A 107 -47.99 -2.58 7.56
N LYS A 108 -48.65 -3.20 6.55
CA LYS A 108 -47.99 -4.05 5.56
C LYS A 108 -47.04 -3.25 4.64
N SER A 109 -47.44 -2.06 4.21
CA SER A 109 -46.56 -1.20 3.40
C SER A 109 -45.33 -0.74 4.19
N ARG A 110 -45.49 -0.37 5.46
CA ARG A 110 -44.37 -0.05 6.37
C ARG A 110 -43.38 -1.20 6.54
N SER A 111 -43.87 -2.42 6.75
CA SER A 111 -43.00 -3.60 6.88
C SER A 111 -42.19 -3.86 5.61
N ASN A 112 -42.79 -3.69 4.44
CA ASN A 112 -42.10 -3.89 3.16
C ASN A 112 -41.00 -2.85 2.91
N VAL A 113 -41.24 -1.58 3.24
CA VAL A 113 -40.22 -0.53 3.15
C VAL A 113 -39.06 -0.80 4.12
N GLY A 114 -39.37 -1.20 5.36
CA GLY A 114 -38.34 -1.58 6.34
C GLY A 114 -37.48 -2.76 5.91
N ALA A 115 -38.06 -3.76 5.24
CA ALA A 115 -37.34 -4.90 4.71
C ALA A 115 -36.40 -4.51 3.55
N LYS A 116 -36.85 -3.64 2.63
CA LYS A 116 -36.01 -3.11 1.54
C LYS A 116 -34.83 -2.30 2.07
N LEU A 117 -35.04 -1.48 3.10
CA LEU A 117 -33.98 -0.67 3.71
C LEU A 117 -32.88 -1.53 4.37
N LYS A 118 -33.28 -2.59 5.08
CA LYS A 118 -32.32 -3.54 5.68
C LYS A 118 -31.49 -4.27 4.63
N LYS A 119 -32.07 -4.62 3.48
CA LYS A 119 -31.35 -5.28 2.39
C LYS A 119 -30.25 -4.39 1.80
N ASN A 120 -30.50 -3.10 1.64
CA ASN A 120 -29.54 -2.14 1.07
C ASN A 120 -28.39 -1.78 2.05
N GLN A 121 -28.59 -1.85 3.36
CA GLN A 121 -27.51 -1.63 4.35
C GLN A 121 -26.44 -2.72 4.38
N VAL A 122 -26.76 -3.97 3.99
CA VAL A 122 -25.81 -5.09 4.06
C VAL A 122 -24.63 -4.90 3.09
N GLY A 123 -24.80 -4.14 2.00
CA GLY A 123 -23.75 -3.85 1.02
C GLY A 123 -22.67 -2.87 1.47
N SER A 124 -22.91 -2.08 2.54
CA SER A 124 -21.98 -1.02 3.00
C SER A 124 -20.96 -1.49 4.05
N SER A 125 -21.08 -2.74 4.53
CA SER A 125 -20.06 -3.30 5.40
C SER A 125 -18.82 -3.67 4.58
N ILE A 126 -17.77 -2.85 4.71
CA ILE A 126 -16.42 -3.18 4.26
C ILE A 126 -16.12 -4.59 4.79
N LYS A 127 -16.09 -5.58 3.90
CA LYS A 127 -15.80 -6.96 4.29
C LYS A 127 -14.36 -6.96 4.78
N ALA A 128 -14.17 -7.00 6.11
CA ALA A 128 -12.88 -7.24 6.71
C ALA A 128 -12.24 -8.43 5.99
N ALA A 129 -11.04 -8.22 5.45
CA ALA A 129 -10.33 -9.25 4.70
C ALA A 129 -10.21 -10.49 5.60
N LYS A 130 -10.76 -11.61 5.14
CA LYS A 130 -10.66 -12.86 5.90
C LYS A 130 -9.24 -13.40 5.77
N PRO A 131 -8.67 -13.98 6.85
CA PRO A 131 -7.36 -14.60 6.80
C PRO A 131 -7.37 -15.74 5.78
N LYS A 132 -6.29 -15.84 5.00
CA LYS A 132 -6.12 -16.87 3.95
C LYS A 132 -6.02 -18.28 4.54
N LYS A 133 -5.68 -18.41 5.82
CA LYS A 133 -5.61 -19.68 6.56
C LYS A 133 -6.34 -19.57 7.89
N ALA A 134 -6.98 -20.67 8.30
CA ALA A 134 -7.58 -20.77 9.63
C ALA A 134 -6.49 -21.20 10.63
N TYR A 135 -6.02 -20.26 11.44
CA TYR A 135 -5.04 -20.53 12.49
C TYR A 135 -5.72 -21.04 13.76
N LYS A 136 -5.09 -22.01 14.42
CA LYS A 136 -5.49 -22.49 15.75
C LYS A 136 -4.85 -21.60 16.82
N PRO A 137 -5.45 -21.49 18.01
CA PRO A 137 -4.82 -20.80 19.15
C PRO A 137 -3.41 -21.31 19.47
N SER A 138 -3.13 -22.59 19.20
CA SER A 138 -1.83 -23.22 19.41
C SER A 138 -0.72 -22.75 18.46
N ASP A 139 -1.08 -22.10 17.35
CA ASP A 139 -0.11 -21.64 16.34
C ASP A 139 0.53 -20.30 16.74
N PHE A 140 -0.05 -19.58 17.71
CA PHE A 140 0.46 -18.30 18.19
C PHE A 140 1.31 -18.49 19.44
N LYS A 141 2.61 -18.18 19.33
CA LYS A 141 3.55 -18.14 20.46
C LYS A 141 3.93 -16.69 20.78
N LEU A 142 4.37 -16.46 22.01
CA LEU A 142 4.93 -15.17 22.39
C LEU A 142 6.13 -14.85 21.50
N GLY A 143 6.13 -13.64 20.92
CA GLY A 143 7.18 -13.18 20.01
C GLY A 143 6.99 -13.55 18.53
N THR A 144 5.97 -14.33 18.16
CA THR A 144 5.69 -14.63 16.74
C THR A 144 5.30 -13.35 15.97
N GLY A 145 5.88 -13.17 14.79
CA GLY A 145 5.52 -12.12 13.84
C GLY A 145 4.13 -12.36 13.24
N VAL A 146 3.25 -11.38 13.36
CA VAL A 146 1.87 -11.46 12.87
C VAL A 146 1.46 -10.16 12.18
N LYS A 147 0.62 -10.28 11.16
CA LYS A 147 -0.05 -9.19 10.48
C LYS A 147 -1.48 -9.09 10.94
N VAL A 148 -1.90 -7.91 11.40
CA VAL A 148 -3.31 -7.60 11.71
C VAL A 148 -4.01 -7.21 10.42
N LEU A 149 -5.03 -7.97 10.01
CA LEU A 149 -5.70 -7.79 8.71
C LEU A 149 -6.59 -6.55 8.68
N SER A 150 -7.32 -6.26 9.76
CA SER A 150 -8.15 -5.06 9.88
C SER A 150 -7.35 -3.75 9.83
N MET A 151 -6.13 -3.74 10.36
CA MET A 151 -5.27 -2.56 10.44
C MET A 151 -4.18 -2.55 9.35
N ASN A 152 -3.95 -3.67 8.67
CA ASN A 152 -2.87 -3.89 7.70
C ASN A 152 -1.47 -3.54 8.27
N LEU A 153 -1.26 -3.81 9.56
CA LEU A 153 -0.01 -3.53 10.28
C LEU A 153 0.65 -4.84 10.73
N ASN A 154 1.98 -4.85 10.75
CA ASN A 154 2.78 -5.94 11.28
C ASN A 154 3.10 -5.68 12.76
N GLY A 155 3.15 -6.75 13.55
CA GLY A 155 3.53 -6.69 14.94
C GLY A 155 3.92 -8.06 15.49
N THR A 156 4.21 -8.11 16.78
CA THR A 156 4.58 -9.34 17.47
C THR A 156 3.54 -9.70 18.53
N VAL A 157 3.31 -10.99 18.70
CA VAL A 157 2.39 -11.52 19.72
C VAL A 157 2.96 -11.23 21.11
N ALA A 158 2.25 -10.40 21.88
CA ALA A 158 2.62 -10.01 23.25
C ALA A 158 1.90 -10.82 24.32
N SER A 159 0.78 -11.48 23.99
CA SER A 159 0.06 -12.38 24.90
C SER A 159 -0.53 -13.58 24.16
N LEU A 160 -0.74 -14.69 24.88
CA LEU A 160 -1.36 -15.89 24.32
C LEU A 160 -2.86 -15.69 24.11
N PRO A 161 -3.50 -16.44 23.18
CA PRO A 161 -4.93 -16.32 22.93
C PRO A 161 -5.77 -16.80 24.12
N ASN A 162 -6.74 -15.99 24.55
CA ASN A 162 -7.74 -16.39 25.54
C ASN A 162 -8.74 -17.41 24.94
N ALA A 163 -9.62 -18.00 25.76
CA ALA A 163 -10.66 -18.93 25.30
C ALA A 163 -11.59 -18.38 24.20
N ALA A 164 -11.73 -17.04 24.12
CA ALA A 164 -12.46 -16.34 23.06
C ALA A 164 -11.63 -16.06 21.79
N GLY A 165 -10.37 -16.50 21.73
CA GLY A 165 -9.45 -16.28 20.62
C GLY A 165 -8.93 -14.84 20.51
N ASN A 166 -8.94 -14.06 21.58
CA ASN A 166 -8.37 -12.71 21.59
C ASN A 166 -6.96 -12.72 22.17
N LEU A 167 -6.03 -12.00 21.54
CA LEU A 167 -4.64 -11.84 21.95
C LEU A 167 -4.16 -10.39 21.77
N THR A 168 -3.08 -10.02 22.43
CA THR A 168 -2.47 -8.69 22.32
C THR A 168 -1.32 -8.74 21.33
N VAL A 169 -1.34 -7.85 20.33
CA VAL A 169 -0.23 -7.67 19.38
C VAL A 169 0.43 -6.32 19.64
N LYS A 170 1.76 -6.34 19.73
CA LYS A 170 2.61 -5.16 19.79
C LYS A 170 3.04 -4.77 18.38
N MET A 171 2.52 -3.66 17.89
CA MET A 171 2.85 -3.04 16.60
C MET A 171 3.74 -1.82 16.89
N GLY A 172 5.03 -2.05 17.13
CA GLY A 172 5.96 -0.99 17.54
C GLY A 172 5.64 -0.44 18.93
N ILE A 173 5.19 0.83 19.01
CA ILE A 173 4.74 1.48 20.26
C ILE A 173 3.30 1.16 20.63
N LEU A 174 2.50 0.68 19.66
CA LEU A 174 1.08 0.45 19.85
C LEU A 174 0.84 -0.98 20.32
N ASN A 175 0.04 -1.13 21.38
CA ASN A 175 -0.45 -2.44 21.84
C ASN A 175 -1.97 -2.50 21.60
N SER A 176 -2.42 -3.45 20.78
CA SER A 176 -3.83 -3.62 20.47
C SER A 176 -4.31 -5.05 20.76
N LYS A 177 -5.54 -5.17 21.26
CA LYS A 177 -6.22 -6.44 21.46
C LYS A 177 -6.96 -6.81 20.18
N VAL A 178 -6.59 -7.95 19.60
CA VAL A 178 -7.05 -8.41 18.28
C VAL A 178 -7.43 -9.89 18.35
N ASN A 179 -8.30 -10.34 17.45
CA ASN A 179 -8.76 -11.73 17.43
C ASN A 179 -7.88 -12.58 16.50
N ILE A 180 -7.68 -13.86 16.80
CA ILE A 180 -6.96 -14.82 15.95
C ILE A 180 -7.51 -14.89 14.51
N ARG A 181 -8.79 -14.56 14.33
CA ARG A 181 -9.45 -14.51 13.02
C ARG A 181 -9.07 -13.29 12.18
N ASP A 182 -8.38 -12.33 12.77
CA ASP A 182 -7.95 -11.09 12.13
C ASP A 182 -6.41 -11.02 12.05
N LEU A 183 -5.75 -12.17 12.20
CA LEU A 183 -4.30 -12.31 12.21
C LEU A 183 -3.81 -13.26 11.12
N GLU A 184 -2.67 -12.93 10.55
CA GLU A 184 -1.91 -13.78 9.64
C GLU A 184 -0.47 -13.90 10.15
N ILE A 185 0.03 -15.13 10.33
CA ILE A 185 1.41 -15.36 10.78
C ILE A 185 2.35 -15.00 9.62
N ILE A 186 3.32 -14.15 9.90
CA ILE A 186 4.39 -13.81 8.99
C ILE A 186 5.60 -14.65 9.43
N ASP A 187 6.03 -15.58 8.58
CA ASP A 187 7.34 -16.20 8.78
C ASP A 187 8.39 -15.14 8.39
N GLU A 188 9.10 -14.63 9.39
CA GLU A 188 10.33 -13.87 9.13
C GLU A 188 11.42 -14.88 8.70
N PRO A 189 12.16 -14.61 7.60
CA PRO A 189 13.36 -15.37 7.25
C PRO A 189 14.51 -15.13 8.22
#